data_AF-H0QHS7-F1
#
_entry.id   AF-H0QHS7-F1
#
_cell.length_a   1.000
_cell.length_b   1.000
_cell.length_c   1.000
_cell.angle_alpha   90.00
_cell.angle_beta   90.00
_cell.angle_gamma   90.00
#
_symmetry.space_group_name_H-M   'P 1'
#
loop_
_entity.id
_entity.type
_entity.pdbx_description
1 polymer ?
#
loop_
_entity_poly.entity_id
_entity_poly.type
_entity_poly.pdbx_seq_one_letter_code
_entity_poly.pdbx_strand_id
1 'polypeptide(L)'
;MQKARRRDSRTWLDLHHEPDLSYKEYRIGIEYEGEHHGDELQIERDIARSERYVVLSWTEVRISKRHMLNDGKAAVAKVRSALVRAGWRPGR
;
A
#
# COMPACT_ATOMS: atom_id res chain seq x y z
N MET A 1 28.04 -17.67 0.28
CA MET A 1 27.00 -17.78 -0.77
C MET A 1 25.69 -18.20 -0.12
N GLN A 2 24.84 -17.26 0.28
CA GLN A 2 23.51 -17.56 0.84
C GLN A 2 22.46 -16.99 -0.11
N LYS A 3 21.74 -17.89 -0.82
CA LYS A 3 20.61 -17.53 -1.67
C LYS A 3 19.47 -17.07 -0.76
N ALA A 4 19.26 -15.76 -0.70
CA ALA A 4 18.07 -15.18 -0.08
C ALA A 4 16.84 -15.78 -0.78
N ARG A 5 16.05 -16.54 -0.02
CA ARG A 5 14.81 -17.15 -0.48
C ARG A 5 13.89 -16.05 -0.98
N ARG A 6 13.68 -16.00 -2.30
CA ARG A 6 12.57 -15.27 -2.93
C ARG A 6 11.28 -15.85 -2.34
N ARG A 7 10.73 -15.21 -1.30
CA ARG A 7 9.38 -15.54 -0.83
C ARG A 7 8.41 -14.90 -1.81
N ASP A 8 7.71 -15.80 -2.45
CA ASP A 8 6.98 -15.72 -3.70
C ASP A 8 5.91 -14.62 -3.69
N SER A 9 5.78 -13.95 -4.84
CA SER A 9 4.69 -13.03 -5.20
C SER A 9 3.31 -13.70 -5.29
N ARG A 10 3.26 -15.01 -5.04
CA ARG A 10 2.10 -15.90 -5.24
C ARG A 10 1.13 -15.93 -4.08
N THR A 11 1.52 -15.49 -2.88
CA THR A 11 0.60 -15.43 -1.72
C THR A 11 -0.34 -14.22 -1.71
N TRP A 12 -0.18 -13.27 -2.64
CA TRP A 12 -0.94 -12.02 -2.67
C TRP A 12 -2.23 -12.06 -3.50
N LEU A 13 -2.19 -12.78 -4.63
CA LEU A 13 -3.35 -12.91 -5.52
C LEU A 13 -4.43 -13.81 -4.92
N ASP A 14 -4.04 -14.79 -4.08
CA ASP A 14 -4.95 -15.81 -3.56
C ASP A 14 -5.69 -15.39 -2.26
N LEU A 15 -5.40 -14.20 -1.70
CA LEU A 15 -5.91 -13.73 -0.40
C LEU A 15 -6.85 -12.49 -0.46
N HIS A 16 -7.35 -12.13 -1.65
CA HIS A 16 -8.43 -11.14 -1.89
C HIS A 16 -8.22 -9.70 -1.35
N HIS A 17 -7.79 -8.83 -2.27
CA HIS A 17 -8.03 -7.39 -2.44
C HIS A 17 -6.81 -6.87 -3.21
N GLU A 18 -6.96 -6.57 -4.50
CA GLU A 18 -5.88 -5.93 -5.25
C GLU A 18 -5.90 -4.44 -4.91
N PRO A 19 -4.80 -3.89 -4.34
CA PRO A 19 -4.72 -2.46 -4.08
C PRO A 19 -4.79 -1.68 -5.39
N ASP A 20 -5.28 -0.44 -5.35
CA ASP A 20 -5.36 0.42 -6.54
C ASP A 20 -4.02 0.49 -7.28
N LEU A 21 -2.92 0.58 -6.52
CA LEU A 21 -1.55 0.48 -7.04
C LEU A 21 -0.66 -0.30 -6.06
N SER A 22 0.38 -0.95 -6.58
CA SER A 22 1.37 -1.64 -5.73
C SER A 22 2.80 -1.59 -6.27
N TYR A 23 3.75 -1.59 -5.34
CA TYR A 23 5.17 -1.81 -5.60
C TYR A 23 5.61 -3.11 -4.92
N LYS A 24 5.47 -4.23 -5.62
CA LYS A 24 5.68 -5.59 -5.08
C LYS A 24 7.10 -5.82 -4.54
N GLU A 25 8.11 -5.27 -5.20
CA GLU A 25 9.51 -5.34 -4.76
C GLU A 25 9.71 -4.73 -3.36
N TYR A 26 8.99 -3.64 -3.08
CA TYR A 26 9.08 -2.88 -1.83
C TYR A 26 8.00 -3.26 -0.82
N ARG A 27 7.11 -4.19 -1.16
CA ARG A 27 5.97 -4.59 -0.32
C ARG A 27 5.08 -3.42 0.07
N ILE A 28 4.74 -2.57 -0.91
CA ILE A 28 3.88 -1.40 -0.71
C ILE A 28 2.60 -1.57 -1.51
N GLY A 29 1.45 -1.39 -0.87
CA GLY A 29 0.15 -1.21 -1.53
C GLY A 29 -0.39 0.19 -1.26
N ILE A 30 -1.07 0.77 -2.24
CA ILE A 30 -1.56 2.14 -2.24
C ILE A 30 -3.05 2.08 -2.51
N GLU A 31 -3.82 2.76 -1.66
CA GLU A 31 -5.29 2.74 -1.68
C GLU A 31 -5.80 4.17 -1.75
N TYR A 32 -6.68 4.48 -2.70
CA TYR A 32 -7.37 5.75 -2.75
C TYR A 32 -8.64 5.69 -1.89
N GLU A 33 -8.71 6.58 -0.91
CA GLU A 33 -9.85 6.71 -0.01
C GLU A 33 -10.76 7.82 -0.55
N GLY A 34 -11.79 7.40 -1.28
CA GLY A 34 -12.84 8.28 -1.80
C GLY A 34 -13.70 8.91 -0.70
N GLU A 35 -14.53 9.88 -1.08
CA GLU A 35 -15.58 10.37 -0.17
C GLU A 35 -16.68 9.30 -0.10
N HIS A 36 -16.74 8.58 1.02
CA HIS A 36 -17.78 7.58 1.26
C HIS A 36 -18.40 7.78 2.66
N HIS A 37 -19.72 7.58 2.70
CA HIS A 37 -20.50 7.58 3.92
C HIS A 37 -20.10 6.35 4.73
N GLY A 38 -19.42 6.57 5.86
CA GLY A 38 -18.88 5.52 6.71
C GLY A 38 -19.96 4.67 7.36
N ASP A 39 -20.49 3.70 6.62
CA ASP A 39 -21.27 2.62 7.17
C ASP A 39 -20.37 1.64 7.95
N GLU A 40 -20.99 0.87 8.84
CA GLU A 40 -20.30 -0.08 9.73
C GLU A 40 -19.50 -1.13 8.94
N LEU A 41 -20.03 -1.54 7.78
CA LEU A 41 -19.38 -2.51 6.89
C LEU A 41 -18.08 -1.98 6.29
N GLN A 42 -18.00 -0.68 6.00
CA GLN A 42 -16.77 -0.07 5.51
C GLN A 42 -15.67 -0.08 6.58
N ILE A 43 -16.03 0.21 7.84
CA ILE A 43 -15.08 0.19 8.96
C ILE A 43 -14.48 -1.21 9.12
N GLU A 44 -15.32 -2.25 9.10
CA GLU A 44 -14.86 -3.64 9.19
C GLU A 44 -13.94 -4.02 8.02
N ARG A 45 -14.28 -3.62 6.80
CA ARG A 45 -13.44 -3.85 5.61
C ARG A 45 -12.08 -3.17 5.70
N ASP A 46 -12.05 -1.93 6.20
CA ASP A 46 -10.83 -1.15 6.39
C ASP A 46 -9.91 -1.76 7.46
N ILE A 47 -10.50 -2.23 8.56
CA ILE A 47 -9.76 -2.94 9.63
C ILE A 47 -9.17 -4.22 9.06
N ALA A 48 -9.99 -5.07 8.45
CA ALA A 48 -9.53 -6.35 7.89
C ALA A 48 -8.44 -6.15 6.84
N ARG A 49 -8.56 -5.10 6.01
CA ARG A 49 -7.52 -4.71 5.04
C ARG A 49 -6.22 -4.30 5.74
N SER A 50 -6.30 -3.41 6.72
CA SER A 50 -5.13 -2.95 7.49
C SER A 50 -4.41 -4.11 8.19
N GLU A 51 -5.15 -5.03 8.79
CA GLU A 51 -4.62 -6.24 9.44
C GLU A 51 -3.87 -7.15 8.45
N ARG A 52 -4.39 -7.30 7.22
CA ARG A 52 -3.70 -8.09 6.17
C ARG A 52 -2.35 -7.49 5.79
N TYR A 53 -2.27 -6.17 5.63
CA TYR A 53 -0.99 -5.49 5.36
C TYR A 53 0.03 -5.80 6.47
N VAL A 54 -0.38 -5.76 7.74
CA VAL A 54 0.48 -6.09 8.88
C VAL A 54 0.94 -7.55 8.83
N VAL A 55 0.01 -8.50 8.71
CA VAL A 55 0.32 -9.94 8.69
C VAL A 55 1.30 -10.30 7.58
N LEU A 56 1.16 -9.68 6.42
CA LEU A 56 1.99 -9.98 5.26
C LEU A 56 3.29 -9.15 5.21
N SER A 57 3.52 -8.30 6.22
CA SER A 57 4.65 -7.37 6.33
C SER A 57 4.74 -6.43 5.12
N TRP A 58 3.60 -5.87 4.73
CA TRP A 58 3.49 -4.84 3.71
C TRP A 58 3.13 -3.49 4.33
N THR A 59 3.55 -2.43 3.67
CA THR A 59 3.19 -1.06 4.04
C THR A 59 1.96 -0.64 3.23
N GLU A 60 0.88 -0.32 3.93
CA GLU A 60 -0.29 0.33 3.33
C GLU A 60 -0.07 1.84 3.22
N VAL A 61 -0.37 2.43 2.05
CA VAL A 61 -0.34 3.87 1.81
C VAL A 61 -1.72 4.35 1.40
N ARG A 62 -2.46 4.90 2.36
CA ARG A 62 -3.81 5.45 2.13
C ARG A 62 -3.76 6.90 1.59
N ILE A 63 -4.37 7.14 0.44
CA ILE A 63 -4.45 8.43 -0.26
C ILE A 63 -5.90 8.90 -0.28
N SER A 64 -6.27 9.79 0.63
CA SER A 64 -7.57 10.48 0.57
C SER A 64 -7.57 11.65 -0.42
N LYS A 65 -8.77 12.15 -0.78
CA LYS A 65 -9.02 13.37 -1.60
C LYS A 65 -8.11 14.56 -1.26
N ARG A 66 -7.87 14.86 0.03
CA ARG A 66 -6.95 15.95 0.45
C ARG A 66 -5.52 15.83 -0.09
N HIS A 67 -5.03 14.61 -0.32
CA HIS A 67 -3.68 14.40 -0.87
C HIS A 67 -3.64 14.62 -2.39
N MET A 68 -4.80 14.57 -3.05
CA MET A 68 -4.96 14.80 -4.48
C MET A 68 -5.09 16.28 -4.83
N LEU A 69 -5.25 17.17 -3.84
CA LEU A 69 -5.17 18.62 -4.04
C LEU A 69 -3.79 19.03 -4.57
N ASN A 70 -3.72 20.19 -5.24
CA ASN A 70 -2.49 20.74 -5.82
C ASN A 70 -1.75 19.73 -6.71
N ASP A 71 -2.48 19.17 -7.67
CA ASP A 71 -2.00 18.16 -8.64
C ASP A 71 -1.45 16.89 -8.00
N GLY A 72 -1.95 16.50 -6.82
CA GLY A 72 -1.54 15.26 -6.15
C GLY A 72 -0.12 15.27 -5.58
N LYS A 73 0.52 16.44 -5.44
CA LYS A 73 1.90 16.55 -4.92
C LYS A 73 2.06 15.89 -3.55
N ALA A 74 1.07 16.02 -2.68
CA ALA A 74 1.09 15.38 -1.36
C ALA A 74 0.98 13.85 -1.44
N ALA A 75 0.18 13.31 -2.36
CA ALA A 75 0.09 11.88 -2.61
C ALA A 75 1.45 11.32 -3.09
N VAL A 76 2.07 11.98 -4.07
CA VAL A 76 3.39 11.60 -4.60
C VAL A 76 4.45 11.62 -3.50
N ALA A 77 4.50 12.68 -2.68
CA ALA A 77 5.45 12.78 -1.59
C ALA A 77 5.28 11.67 -0.54
N LYS A 78 4.03 11.29 -0.25
CA LYS A 78 3.70 10.21 0.69
C LYS A 78 4.16 8.85 0.18
N VAL A 79 3.85 8.52 -1.08
CA VAL A 79 4.28 7.28 -1.74
C VAL A 79 5.80 7.21 -1.83
N ARG A 80 6.46 8.30 -2.26
CA ARG A 80 7.92 8.40 -2.31
C ARG A 80 8.56 8.13 -0.95
N SER A 81 7.99 8.69 0.12
CA SER A 81 8.51 8.48 1.47
C SER A 81 8.40 7.02 1.91
N ALA A 82 7.31 6.34 1.57
CA ALA A 82 7.15 4.90 1.83
C ALA A 82 8.18 4.07 1.06
N LEU A 83 8.38 4.35 -0.23
CA LEU A 83 9.39 3.69 -1.06
C LEU A 83 10.81 3.85 -0.49
N VAL A 84 11.19 5.07 -0.10
CA VAL A 84 12.53 5.35 0.46
C VAL A 84 12.76 4.59 1.77
N ARG A 85 11.74 4.53 2.66
CA ARG A 85 11.79 3.73 3.89
C ARG A 85 11.91 2.24 3.61
N ALA A 86 11.27 1.75 2.55
CA ALA A 86 11.37 0.36 2.09
C ALA A 86 12.68 0.04 1.36
N GLY A 87 13.61 1.00 1.25
CA GLY A 87 14.94 0.78 0.69
C GLY A 87 15.12 1.26 -0.75
N TRP A 88 14.08 1.82 -1.38
CA TRP A 88 14.22 2.44 -2.70
C TRP A 88 15.22 3.61 -2.63
N ARG A 89 15.98 3.82 -3.71
CA ARG A 89 16.97 4.88 -3.86
C ARG A 89 16.69 5.65 -5.15
N PRO A 90 16.24 6.91 -5.06
CA PRO A 90 15.99 7.73 -6.25
C PRO A 90 17.29 7.94 -7.05
N GLY A 91 17.23 7.75 -8.37
CA GLY A 91 18.36 8.04 -9.27
C GLY A 91 19.44 6.94 -9.36
N ARG A 92 19.20 5.76 -8.76
CA ARG A 92 19.88 4.53 -9.19
C ARG A 92 19.11 3.85 -10.29
#